data_AF-A0A2D4HK24-F1
#
_entry.id   AF-A0A2D4HK24-F1
#
_cell.length_a   1.000
_cell.length_b   1.000
_cell.length_c   1.000
_cell.angle_alpha   90.00
_cell.angle_beta   90.00
_cell.angle_gamma   90.00
#
_symmetry.space_group_name_H-M   'P 1'
#
loop_
_entity.id
_entity.type
_entity.pdbx_description
1 polymer ?
#
loop_
_entity_poly.entity_id
_entity_poly.type
_entity_poly.pdbx_seq_one_letter_code
_entity_poly.pdbx_strand_id
1 'polypeptide(L)'
;QVFLVNNTVGGSLEFDPFAIYEKAAHGDLVPKPLSPTSSIVSAATHLFGVIFSQVTETQRLHVLEQLLASIKQTKGSRQQIIQQNIISAICSALKHLASHKGNLGYEEIQSCILSLILSALESSSPLLRCSAAEALARLTQV
;
A
#
# COMPACT_ATOMS: atom_id res chain seq x y z
N GLN A 1 -0.22 7.21 -8.33
CA GLN A 1 -1.14 6.22 -7.72
C GLN A 1 -2.52 6.43 -8.33
N VAL A 2 -3.09 5.40 -8.97
CA VAL A 2 -4.43 5.42 -9.54
C VAL A 2 -5.32 4.59 -8.61
N PHE A 3 -6.36 5.19 -8.01
CA PHE A 3 -7.24 4.52 -7.05
C PHE A 3 -8.66 4.43 -7.59
N LEU A 4 -9.17 3.20 -7.74
CA LEU A 4 -10.58 2.91 -8.02
C LEU A 4 -11.32 2.67 -6.69
N VAL A 5 -12.39 3.43 -6.49
CA VAL A 5 -13.25 3.49 -5.31
C VAL A 5 -14.26 2.33 -5.34
N ASN A 6 -14.44 1.63 -4.21
CA ASN A 6 -15.63 0.84 -3.94
C ASN A 6 -16.18 1.16 -2.54
N ASN A 7 -17.42 1.65 -2.54
CA ASN A 7 -18.42 1.92 -1.50
C ASN A 7 -18.07 2.10 0.00
N THR A 8 -18.41 3.32 0.44
CA THR A 8 -19.12 3.76 1.66
C THR A 8 -18.39 4.17 2.95
N VAL A 9 -18.53 5.49 3.21
CA VAL A 9 -18.79 6.31 4.41
C VAL A 9 -17.78 6.37 5.57
N GLY A 10 -17.21 7.58 5.73
CA GLY A 10 -16.81 8.15 7.02
C GLY A 10 -16.38 9.62 6.95
N GLY A 11 -17.30 10.58 6.68
CA GLY A 11 -17.09 12.02 6.95
C GLY A 11 -17.06 13.04 5.79
N SER A 12 -17.75 12.82 4.66
CA SER A 12 -17.73 13.76 3.52
C SER A 12 -18.33 15.15 3.80
N LEU A 13 -17.63 16.24 3.45
CA LEU A 13 -18.27 17.41 2.80
C LEU A 13 -18.07 17.27 1.26
N GLU A 14 -18.44 16.09 0.73
CA GLU A 14 -17.94 15.34 -0.45
C GLU A 14 -16.48 14.89 -0.47
N PHE A 15 -15.77 15.06 0.66
CA PHE A 15 -14.45 14.56 1.13
C PHE A 15 -13.59 15.71 1.71
N ASP A 16 -14.16 16.91 1.85
CA ASP A 16 -13.38 18.09 2.21
C ASP A 16 -12.81 18.10 3.64
N PRO A 17 -11.55 18.59 3.83
CA PRO A 17 -11.01 18.85 5.15
C PRO A 17 -11.80 19.87 5.98
N PHE A 18 -12.55 20.85 5.41
CA PHE A 18 -13.50 21.80 6.08
C PHE A 18 -14.54 22.61 5.17
N ALA A 19 -15.15 22.11 4.08
CA ALA A 19 -15.83 22.94 3.05
C ALA A 19 -17.37 23.10 3.18
N ILE A 20 -17.93 24.23 2.69
CA ILE A 20 -19.38 24.55 2.82
C ILE A 20 -20.20 24.52 1.51
N TYR A 21 -19.65 24.66 0.28
CA TYR A 21 -20.30 24.23 -1.00
C TYR A 21 -19.44 24.47 -2.27
N GLU A 22 -19.50 23.58 -3.29
CA GLU A 22 -18.96 23.83 -4.65
C GLU A 22 -19.89 23.30 -5.79
N LYS A 23 -20.17 24.11 -6.81
CA LYS A 23 -20.87 23.69 -8.04
C LYS A 23 -19.87 23.61 -9.20
N ALA A 24 -19.59 22.39 -9.66
CA ALA A 24 -18.64 22.12 -10.73
C ALA A 24 -19.07 22.72 -12.09
N ALA A 25 -18.16 23.46 -12.75
CA ALA A 25 -18.33 23.93 -14.12
C ALA A 25 -18.02 22.82 -15.13
N HIS A 26 -18.62 22.91 -16.34
CA HIS A 26 -18.35 21.96 -17.42
C HIS A 26 -16.86 22.03 -17.82
N GLY A 27 -16.10 21.02 -17.40
CA GLY A 27 -14.71 20.82 -17.83
C GLY A 27 -13.65 20.93 -16.72
N ASP A 28 -14.00 21.36 -15.51
CA ASP A 28 -13.02 21.49 -14.43
C ASP A 28 -12.71 20.16 -13.72
N LEU A 29 -11.42 19.85 -13.58
CA LEU A 29 -10.87 18.67 -12.90
C LEU A 29 -10.14 19.06 -11.61
N VAL A 30 -10.84 19.64 -10.64
CA VAL A 30 -10.26 19.86 -9.30
C VAL A 30 -10.07 18.48 -8.63
N PRO A 31 -8.84 18.11 -8.18
CA PRO A 31 -8.61 16.85 -7.52
C PRO A 31 -9.40 16.78 -6.22
N LYS A 32 -10.40 15.90 -6.16
CA LYS A 32 -11.18 15.67 -4.95
C LYS A 32 -10.30 15.07 -3.86
N PRO A 33 -10.49 15.45 -2.59
CA PRO A 33 -9.80 14.81 -1.49
C PRO A 33 -10.05 13.29 -1.49
N LEU A 34 -9.07 12.55 -1.00
CA LEU A 34 -9.18 11.10 -0.89
C LEU A 34 -10.34 10.71 0.01
N SER A 35 -11.00 9.59 -0.31
CA SER A 35 -12.01 9.04 0.59
C SER A 35 -11.39 8.78 1.97
N PRO A 36 -12.15 8.92 3.08
CA PRO A 36 -11.65 8.68 4.43
C PRO A 36 -10.92 7.35 4.57
N THR A 37 -11.47 6.28 3.99
CA THR A 37 -10.85 4.95 3.97
C THR A 37 -9.50 4.95 3.24
N SER A 38 -9.42 5.59 2.08
CA SER A 38 -8.17 5.71 1.31
C SER A 38 -7.12 6.54 2.05
N SER A 39 -7.53 7.61 2.72
CA SER A 39 -6.65 8.44 3.55
C SER A 39 -6.09 7.66 4.74
N ILE A 40 -6.94 6.89 5.44
CA ILE A 40 -6.52 6.04 6.56
C ILE A 40 -5.56 4.95 6.08
N VAL A 41 -5.87 4.27 4.97
CA VAL A 41 -5.00 3.24 4.39
C VAL A 41 -3.66 3.86 3.99
N SER A 42 -3.66 5.02 3.32
CA SER A 42 -2.43 5.71 2.95
C SER A 42 -1.59 6.06 4.19
N ALA A 43 -2.18 6.71 5.20
CA ALA A 43 -1.50 7.03 6.45
C ALA A 43 -0.93 5.79 7.15
N ALA A 44 -1.70 4.69 7.20
CA ALA A 44 -1.27 3.43 7.78
C ALA A 44 -0.11 2.80 7.00
N THR A 45 -0.14 2.82 5.66
CA THR A 45 0.98 2.31 4.83
C THR A 45 2.25 3.14 5.02
N HIS A 46 2.13 4.46 5.19
CA HIS A 46 3.27 5.33 5.50
C HIS A 46 3.85 5.01 6.88
N LEU A 47 3.00 4.94 7.91
CA LEU A 47 3.42 4.59 9.26
C LEU A 47 4.08 3.21 9.32
N PHE A 48 3.50 2.22 8.65
CA PHE A 48 4.09 0.88 8.53
C PHE A 48 5.51 0.95 7.98
N GLY A 49 5.74 1.71 6.91
CA GLY A 49 7.07 1.82 6.31
C GLY A 49 8.13 2.38 7.27
N VAL A 50 7.76 3.39 8.05
CA VAL A 50 8.62 3.93 9.12
C VAL A 50 8.88 2.87 10.19
N ILE A 51 7.83 2.29 10.77
CA ILE A 51 7.95 1.30 11.86
C ILE A 51 8.74 0.07 11.42
N PHE A 52 8.47 -0.46 10.23
CA PHE A 52 9.14 -1.64 9.69
C PHE A 52 10.67 -1.45 9.64
N SER A 53 11.13 -0.25 9.31
CA SER A 53 12.57 0.07 9.29
C SER A 53 13.21 0.16 10.67
N GLN A 54 12.43 0.34 11.73
CA GLN A 54 12.93 0.53 13.11
C GLN A 54 12.88 -0.75 13.96
N VAL A 55 12.03 -1.71 13.61
CA VAL A 55 11.91 -2.99 14.33
C VAL A 55 13.03 -3.96 13.98
N THR A 56 13.23 -4.98 14.82
CA THR A 56 14.29 -5.98 14.63
C THR A 56 14.02 -6.87 13.42
N GLU A 57 15.07 -7.46 12.84
CA GLU A 57 14.95 -8.35 11.67
C GLU A 57 14.00 -9.54 11.93
N THR A 58 14.04 -10.12 13.14
CA THR A 58 13.11 -11.18 13.54
C THR A 58 11.65 -10.72 13.52
N GLN A 59 11.38 -9.50 13.99
CA GLN A 59 10.03 -8.92 13.96
C GLN A 59 9.59 -8.61 12.52
N ARG A 60 10.50 -8.11 11.67
CA ARG A 60 10.21 -7.87 10.25
C ARG A 60 9.79 -9.16 9.55
N LEU A 61 10.56 -10.23 9.73
CA LEU A 61 10.26 -11.53 9.12
C LEU A 61 8.89 -12.04 9.59
N HIS A 62 8.64 -12.03 10.91
CA HIS A 62 7.38 -12.48 11.46
C HIS A 62 6.18 -11.69 10.91
N VAL A 63 6.31 -10.36 10.80
CA VAL A 63 5.26 -9.51 10.22
C VAL A 63 5.00 -9.89 8.76
N LEU A 64 6.05 -10.10 7.95
CA LEU A 64 5.89 -10.50 6.54
C LEU A 64 5.20 -11.86 6.39
N GLU A 65 5.53 -12.83 7.25
CA GLU A 65 4.87 -14.14 7.27
C GLU A 65 3.39 -14.03 7.61
N GLN A 66 3.03 -13.18 8.58
CA GLN A 66 1.63 -12.90 8.92
C GLN A 66 0.88 -12.26 7.74
N LEU A 67 1.51 -11.33 7.03
CA LEU A 67 0.92 -10.71 5.84
C LEU A 67 0.69 -11.75 4.72
N LEU A 68 1.66 -12.62 4.47
CA LEU A 68 1.53 -13.75 3.54
C LEU A 68 0.37 -14.68 3.93
N ALA A 69 0.24 -15.03 5.20
CA ALA A 69 -0.85 -15.86 5.71
C ALA A 69 -2.22 -15.19 5.48
N SER A 70 -2.33 -13.88 5.71
CA SER A 70 -3.58 -13.13 5.54
C SER A 70 -4.13 -13.15 4.10
N ILE A 71 -3.24 -13.14 3.10
CA ILE A 71 -3.60 -13.27 1.68
C ILE A 71 -4.12 -14.67 1.40
N LYS A 72 -3.45 -15.72 1.90
CA LYS A 72 -3.83 -17.12 1.69
C LYS A 72 -5.17 -17.47 2.33
N GLN A 73 -5.49 -16.86 3.47
CA GLN A 73 -6.73 -17.10 4.22
C GLN A 73 -7.93 -16.31 3.66
N THR A 74 -7.71 -15.37 2.74
CA THR A 74 -8.76 -14.54 2.16
C THR A 74 -9.02 -14.90 0.69
N LYS A 75 -10.28 -14.89 0.25
CA LYS A 75 -10.67 -15.20 -1.14
C LYS A 75 -11.47 -14.06 -1.77
N GLY A 76 -11.59 -14.10 -3.10
CA GLY A 76 -12.43 -13.19 -3.89
C GLY A 76 -11.92 -11.74 -3.86
N SER A 77 -12.84 -10.78 -4.01
CA SER A 77 -12.52 -9.35 -4.08
C SER A 77 -11.78 -8.82 -2.84
N ARG A 78 -12.03 -9.39 -1.66
CA ARG A 78 -11.35 -9.02 -0.42
C ARG A 78 -9.85 -9.36 -0.48
N GLN A 79 -9.47 -10.45 -1.15
CA GLN A 79 -8.06 -10.85 -1.30
C GLN A 79 -7.28 -9.79 -2.08
N GLN A 80 -7.85 -9.27 -3.16
CA GLN A 80 -7.24 -8.24 -3.99
C GLN A 80 -7.03 -6.94 -3.21
N ILE A 81 -7.98 -6.54 -2.35
CA ILE A 81 -7.84 -5.35 -1.49
C ILE A 81 -6.72 -5.54 -0.48
N ILE A 82 -6.67 -6.70 0.18
CA ILE A 82 -5.60 -7.02 1.15
C ILE A 82 -4.23 -6.99 0.46
N GLN A 83 -4.11 -7.62 -0.71
CA GLN A 83 -2.87 -7.65 -1.47
C GLN A 83 -2.45 -6.23 -1.91
N GLN A 84 -3.38 -5.40 -2.35
CA GLN A 84 -3.12 -3.99 -2.69
C GLN A 84 -2.57 -3.19 -1.49
N ASN A 85 -3.17 -3.36 -0.32
CA ASN A 85 -2.72 -2.68 0.90
C ASN A 85 -1.33 -3.16 1.34
N ILE A 86 -1.08 -4.47 1.27
CA ILE A 86 0.21 -5.09 1.60
C ILE A 86 1.31 -4.59 0.66
N ILE A 87 1.08 -4.61 -0.66
CA ILE A 87 2.06 -4.11 -1.63
C ILE A 87 2.32 -2.61 -1.42
N SER A 88 1.29 -1.82 -1.09
CA SER A 88 1.48 -0.39 -0.78
C SER A 88 2.33 -0.17 0.48
N ALA A 89 2.12 -1.00 1.51
CA ALA A 89 2.92 -0.97 2.74
C ALA A 89 4.39 -1.38 2.49
N ILE A 90 4.62 -2.43 1.70
CA ILE A 90 5.96 -2.87 1.29
C ILE A 90 6.65 -1.78 0.47
N CYS A 91 5.96 -1.17 -0.51
CA CYS A 91 6.45 -0.02 -1.26
C CYS A 91 6.92 1.11 -0.34
N SER A 92 6.15 1.42 0.70
CA SER A 92 6.47 2.46 1.68
C SER A 92 7.69 2.09 2.53
N ALA A 93 7.76 0.84 3.00
CA ALA A 93 8.90 0.33 3.75
C ALA A 93 10.21 0.36 2.94
N LEU A 94 10.18 -0.12 1.70
CA LEU A 94 11.35 -0.10 0.81
C LEU A 94 11.79 1.33 0.50
N LYS A 95 10.83 2.24 0.24
CA LYS A 95 11.14 3.67 0.05
C LYS A 95 11.83 4.25 1.28
N HIS A 96 11.33 3.94 2.47
CA HIS A 96 11.87 4.46 3.72
C HIS A 96 13.28 3.92 4.02
N LEU A 97 13.52 2.63 3.76
CA LEU A 97 14.85 2.03 3.90
C LEU A 97 15.85 2.66 2.92
N ALA A 98 15.48 2.77 1.65
CA ALA A 98 16.33 3.38 0.62
C ALA A 98 16.69 4.84 0.95
N SER A 99 15.72 5.63 1.43
CA SER A 99 15.97 7.04 1.76
C SER A 99 16.84 7.26 3.00
N HIS A 100 16.88 6.28 3.92
CA HIS A 100 17.65 6.37 5.16
C HIS A 100 18.88 5.45 5.19
N LYS A 101 19.27 4.87 4.05
CA LYS A 101 20.37 3.89 3.94
C LYS A 101 20.22 2.71 4.92
N GLY A 102 18.96 2.32 5.18
CA GLY A 102 18.65 1.14 5.96
C GLY A 102 18.84 -0.13 5.13
N ASN A 103 18.92 -1.28 5.81
CA ASN A 103 18.98 -2.59 5.16
C ASN A 103 17.70 -3.40 5.44
N LEU A 104 17.46 -4.42 4.62
CA LEU A 104 16.35 -5.36 4.81
C LEU A 104 16.59 -6.32 5.97
N GLY A 105 17.85 -6.76 6.14
CA GLY A 105 18.26 -7.80 7.07
C GLY A 105 18.59 -9.09 6.33
N TYR A 106 18.26 -10.23 6.93
CA TYR A 106 18.49 -11.58 6.38
C TYR A 106 17.83 -11.84 5.00
N GLU A 107 18.38 -12.82 4.27
CA GLU A 107 17.92 -13.24 2.94
C GLU A 107 16.44 -13.70 2.95
N GLU A 108 15.97 -14.29 4.05
CA GLU A 108 14.60 -14.75 4.23
C GLU A 108 13.59 -13.60 4.18
N ILE A 109 13.97 -12.41 4.67
CA ILE A 109 13.13 -11.20 4.59
C ILE A 109 12.96 -10.79 3.14
N GLN A 110 14.07 -10.77 2.39
CA GLN A 110 14.06 -10.46 0.96
C GLN A 110 13.23 -11.48 0.18
N SER A 111 13.38 -12.77 0.48
CA SER A 111 12.60 -13.85 -0.13
C SER A 111 11.09 -13.69 0.12
N CYS A 112 10.69 -13.37 1.36
CA CYS A 112 9.29 -13.08 1.69
C CYS A 112 8.74 -11.88 0.89
N ILE A 113 9.50 -10.80 0.80
CA ILE A 113 9.11 -9.60 0.02
C ILE A 113 8.99 -9.94 -1.46
N LEU A 114 9.96 -10.67 -2.03
CA LEU A 114 9.91 -11.11 -3.43
C LEU A 114 8.70 -11.99 -3.70
N SER A 115 8.38 -12.94 -2.80
CA SER A 115 7.19 -13.79 -2.94
C SER A 115 5.90 -12.96 -3.01
N LEU A 116 5.77 -11.95 -2.13
CA LEU A 116 4.63 -11.02 -2.12
C LEU A 116 4.53 -10.23 -3.43
N ILE A 117 5.66 -9.69 -3.91
CA ILE A 117 5.72 -8.87 -5.12
C ILE A 117 5.42 -9.70 -6.38
N LEU A 118 6.06 -10.87 -6.53
CA LEU A 118 5.87 -11.74 -7.70
C LEU A 118 4.41 -12.22 -7.78
N SER A 119 3.82 -12.63 -6.65
CA SER A 119 2.41 -12.99 -6.61
C SER A 119 1.48 -11.83 -7.02
N ALA A 120 1.84 -10.58 -6.72
CA ALA A 120 1.08 -9.41 -7.13
C ALA A 120 1.28 -9.03 -8.61
N LEU A 121 2.45 -9.32 -9.18
CA LEU A 121 2.73 -9.14 -10.61
C LEU A 121 1.92 -10.10 -11.49
N GLU A 122 1.58 -11.28 -10.98
CA GLU A 122 0.73 -12.27 -11.66
C GLU A 122 -0.78 -11.95 -11.59
N SER A 123 -1.17 -10.90 -10.87
CA SER A 123 -2.58 -10.53 -10.72
C SER A 123 -3.23 -10.07 -12.02
N SER A 124 -4.51 -10.39 -12.21
CA SER A 124 -5.34 -9.83 -13.28
C SER A 124 -5.59 -8.32 -13.13
N SER A 125 -5.39 -7.77 -11.92
CA SER A 125 -5.58 -6.35 -11.61
C SER A 125 -4.44 -5.49 -12.16
N PRO A 126 -4.70 -4.57 -13.11
CA PRO A 126 -3.66 -3.69 -13.64
C PRO A 126 -3.03 -2.80 -12.54
N LEU A 127 -3.85 -2.29 -11.62
CA LEU A 127 -3.39 -1.43 -10.53
C LEU A 127 -2.44 -2.15 -9.57
N LEU A 128 -2.76 -3.42 -9.27
CA LEU A 128 -1.94 -4.23 -8.38
C LEU A 128 -0.60 -4.56 -9.05
N ARG A 129 -0.62 -4.90 -10.34
CA ARG A 129 0.60 -5.12 -11.13
C ARG A 129 1.48 -3.88 -11.18
N CYS A 130 0.91 -2.69 -11.42
CA CYS A 130 1.67 -1.43 -11.38
C CYS A 130 2.30 -1.19 -10.00
N SER A 131 1.53 -1.41 -8.93
CA SER A 131 2.04 -1.24 -7.55
C SER A 131 3.16 -2.23 -7.23
N ALA A 132 3.05 -3.47 -7.71
CA ALA A 132 4.06 -4.51 -7.52
C ALA A 132 5.33 -4.22 -8.33
N ALA A 133 5.20 -3.70 -9.55
CA ALA A 133 6.34 -3.25 -10.34
C ALA A 133 7.09 -2.09 -9.67
N GLU A 134 6.37 -1.13 -9.08
CA GLU A 134 6.97 -0.07 -8.26
C GLU A 134 7.70 -0.65 -7.04
N ALA A 135 7.11 -1.62 -6.35
CA ALA A 135 7.74 -2.30 -5.21
C ALA A 135 9.04 -2.99 -5.62
N LEU A 136 9.02 -3.70 -6.75
CA LEU A 136 10.19 -4.39 -7.28
C LEU A 136 11.31 -3.40 -7.62
N ALA A 137 10.98 -2.28 -8.26
CA ALA A 137 11.95 -1.23 -8.59
C ALA A 137 12.55 -0.55 -7.35
N ARG A 138 11.81 -0.49 -6.24
CA ARG A 138 12.35 0.02 -4.97
C ARG A 138 13.21 -1.01 -4.24
N LEU A 139 12.90 -2.29 -4.40
CA LEU A 139 13.68 -3.36 -3.78
C LEU A 139 15.13 -3.35 -4.27
N THR A 140 15.39 -2.94 -5.51
CA THR A 140 16.75 -2.83 -6.05
C THR A 140 17.53 -1.61 -5.52
N GLN A 141 16.87 -0.73 -4.76
CA GLN A 141 17.46 0.50 -4.22
C GLN A 141 17.80 0.40 -2.72
N VAL A 142 17.40 -0.70 -2.07
CA VAL A 142 17.63 -1.00 -0.65
C VAL A 142 18.77 -2.00 -0.54
#